data_AF-A0A7D8V2G2-F1
#
_entry.id   AF-A0A7D8V2G2-F1
#
_cell.length_a   1.000
_cell.length_b   1.000
_cell.length_c   1.000
_cell.angle_alpha   90.00
_cell.angle_beta   90.00
_cell.angle_gamma   90.00
#
_symmetry.space_group_name_H-M   'P 1'
#
loop_
_entity.id
_entity.type
_entity.pdbx_description
1 polymer ?
#
loop_
_entity_poly.entity_id
_entity_poly.type
_entity_poly.pdbx_seq_one_letter_code
_entity_poly.pdbx_strand_id
1 'polypeptide(L)'
;MRPPTTTITRLRPRQPAAPAALATTALARAPTTPSSTTTRRSFSRLFPQPPVDPRRRAASTSASNTDWLAWLKKAGPLAVMAGDETPRRALILPGLGSYPHTPQAATPSSIAVWEQASEALLNPDATIGYWTEGMEEFAGMLQGGGGHGMRGWLRGWVEGRSLDELMARADVTAAFILSSSIAILASEQERSGSSSLLPKGTGYLAGHGFVGTLTALVASGRLDLTTGVRLARMYASLPASPPLLPNQRHATTVLSARHYHSLSSPSQSVPFEDPFGEWGDVQRRKRAMQLILDEVHALQHEWEVEGQGDWAEAAVINSSKVLSVTGTSMAVEQLIDRLQSLTLANPVMDVNMPCPYHTRLMLHAVPKFADTLQRCIFSHAKEGDPVILDPITTRNICGSPEGALLSHLTNQLRWHKTLTRIYSQPSPPVDQFLTVGRGAKGLGVMLRGELKKRPAGAPPIAVDEYGVQETHKAEVGAASRSPNTRPVRPVRIQARL
;
A
#
# COMPACT_ATOMS: atom_id res chain seq x y z
N MET A 1 30.83 -48.54 -50.44
CA MET A 1 30.45 -47.12 -50.33
C MET A 1 30.33 -46.74 -48.87
N ARG A 2 31.27 -45.92 -48.39
CA ARG A 2 31.30 -45.30 -47.06
C ARG A 2 31.67 -43.82 -47.26
N PRO A 3 31.08 -42.89 -46.50
CA PRO A 3 31.26 -41.45 -46.73
C PRO A 3 32.61 -40.94 -46.17
N PRO A 4 33.10 -39.77 -46.65
CA PRO A 4 34.39 -39.23 -46.28
C PRO A 4 34.35 -38.42 -44.98
N THR A 5 35.48 -38.51 -44.28
CA THR A 5 35.89 -37.83 -43.05
C THR A 5 36.08 -36.32 -43.27
N THR A 6 35.53 -35.47 -42.41
CA THR A 6 35.76 -34.01 -42.44
C THR A 6 36.68 -33.59 -41.29
N THR A 7 37.76 -32.92 -41.66
CA THR A 7 38.84 -32.39 -40.81
C THR A 7 38.39 -31.14 -40.04
N ILE A 8 38.65 -31.11 -38.74
CA ILE A 8 38.40 -29.96 -37.86
C ILE A 8 39.68 -29.11 -37.76
N THR A 9 39.61 -27.85 -38.19
CA THR A 9 40.70 -26.86 -38.07
C THR A 9 40.53 -26.06 -36.77
N ARG A 10 41.52 -26.13 -35.87
CA ARG A 10 41.60 -25.36 -34.62
C ARG A 10 41.90 -23.87 -34.89
N LEU A 11 41.07 -22.97 -34.37
CA LEU A 11 41.33 -21.53 -34.30
C LEU A 11 42.12 -21.17 -33.03
N ARG A 12 43.14 -20.31 -33.18
CA ARG A 12 43.97 -19.73 -32.11
C ARG A 12 43.29 -18.51 -31.45
N PRO A 13 43.59 -18.19 -30.18
CA PRO A 13 43.01 -17.04 -29.48
C PRO A 13 43.72 -15.72 -29.83
N ARG A 14 42.94 -14.64 -29.97
CA ARG A 14 43.42 -13.25 -30.10
C ARG A 14 43.61 -12.62 -28.71
N GLN A 15 44.77 -11.99 -28.50
CA GLN A 15 45.06 -11.10 -27.36
C GLN A 15 44.40 -9.72 -27.54
N PRO A 16 44.07 -9.00 -26.43
CA PRO A 16 43.56 -7.64 -26.49
C PRO A 16 44.68 -6.59 -26.50
N ALA A 17 44.50 -5.54 -27.32
CA ALA A 17 45.37 -4.37 -27.39
C ALA A 17 44.89 -3.26 -26.43
N ALA A 18 45.85 -2.53 -25.86
CA ALA A 18 45.68 -1.42 -24.92
C ALA A 18 45.15 -0.13 -25.58
N PRO A 19 44.51 0.79 -24.83
CA PRO A 19 44.00 2.04 -25.37
C PRO A 19 45.06 3.16 -25.40
N ALA A 20 45.10 3.87 -26.53
CA ALA A 20 45.90 5.08 -26.75
C ALA A 20 45.18 6.33 -26.24
N ALA A 21 45.94 7.22 -25.63
CA ALA A 21 45.54 8.55 -25.19
C ALA A 21 45.22 9.47 -26.38
N LEU A 22 44.21 10.33 -26.22
CA LEU A 22 43.93 11.42 -27.15
C LEU A 22 43.96 12.78 -26.45
N ALA A 23 44.64 13.68 -27.14
CA ALA A 23 45.09 14.98 -26.71
C ALA A 23 44.02 16.07 -26.88
N THR A 24 44.13 17.04 -25.99
CA THR A 24 43.64 18.42 -26.05
C THR A 24 43.88 19.12 -27.39
N THR A 25 42.88 19.85 -27.88
CA THR A 25 43.11 21.03 -28.73
C THR A 25 42.00 22.06 -28.52
N ALA A 26 42.43 23.31 -28.36
CA ALA A 26 41.60 24.48 -28.09
C ALA A 26 41.51 25.43 -29.31
N LEU A 27 40.56 26.37 -29.22
CA LEU A 27 40.33 27.61 -30.00
C LEU A 27 39.61 27.39 -31.36
N ALA A 28 38.50 28.07 -31.68
CA ALA A 28 38.36 29.52 -31.77
C ALA A 28 36.91 30.00 -32.05
N ARG A 29 36.65 31.24 -31.58
CA ARG A 29 35.76 32.32 -32.09
C ARG A 29 34.22 32.24 -32.00
N ALA A 30 33.71 33.31 -31.40
CA ALA A 30 32.32 33.76 -31.25
C ALA A 30 31.66 34.22 -32.57
N PRO A 31 30.33 34.42 -32.57
CA PRO A 31 29.86 35.80 -32.60
C PRO A 31 28.72 36.13 -31.62
N THR A 32 28.74 37.38 -31.20
CA THR A 32 27.78 38.13 -30.38
C THR A 32 26.44 38.37 -31.09
N THR A 33 25.32 38.25 -30.38
CA THR A 33 24.04 38.95 -30.67
C THR A 33 23.25 39.20 -29.37
N PRO A 34 22.34 40.19 -29.35
CA PRO A 34 22.06 41.00 -28.16
C PRO A 34 20.88 40.52 -27.32
N SER A 35 21.00 40.78 -26.01
CA SER A 35 19.99 40.60 -24.98
C SER A 35 18.91 41.70 -25.03
N SER A 36 17.64 41.32 -25.02
CA SER A 36 16.51 42.17 -24.62
C SER A 36 15.80 41.57 -23.40
N THR A 37 16.28 41.93 -22.21
CA THR A 37 15.64 41.62 -20.94
C THR A 37 14.79 42.81 -20.48
N THR A 38 13.47 42.70 -20.63
CA THR A 38 12.50 43.59 -19.99
C THR A 38 12.34 43.19 -18.52
N THR A 39 13.23 43.67 -17.65
CA THR A 39 13.10 43.53 -16.19
C THR A 39 12.05 44.50 -15.64
N ARG A 40 10.89 43.96 -15.28
CA ARG A 40 9.88 44.61 -14.42
C ARG A 40 10.38 44.54 -12.97
N ARG A 41 10.96 45.64 -12.47
CA ARG A 41 11.46 45.76 -11.09
C ARG A 41 10.28 45.88 -10.12
N SER A 42 10.06 44.86 -9.30
CA SER A 42 9.30 44.94 -8.05
C SER A 42 10.28 45.23 -6.92
N PHE A 43 10.17 46.41 -6.31
CA PHE A 43 10.92 46.76 -5.10
C PHE A 43 10.21 46.15 -3.89
N SER A 44 10.73 45.03 -3.39
CA SER A 44 10.50 44.58 -2.02
C SER A 44 11.65 43.68 -1.59
N ARG A 45 12.24 43.98 -0.42
CA ARG A 45 13.25 43.23 0.37
C ARG A 45 14.63 43.88 0.43
N LEU A 46 14.74 44.92 1.26
CA LEU A 46 15.99 45.47 1.80
C LEU A 46 16.36 44.85 3.18
N PHE A 47 15.98 43.61 3.44
CA PHE A 47 16.42 42.90 4.65
C PHE A 47 16.88 41.48 4.28
N PRO A 48 18.09 41.05 4.69
CA PRO A 48 18.49 39.66 4.58
C PRO A 48 17.50 38.83 5.40
N GLN A 49 16.88 37.82 4.77
CA GLN A 49 16.10 36.86 5.55
C GLN A 49 17.04 36.12 6.51
N PRO A 50 16.66 35.95 7.78
CA PRO A 50 17.45 35.13 8.69
C PRO A 50 17.57 33.71 8.13
N PRO A 51 18.68 33.00 8.39
CA PRO A 51 18.83 31.61 7.98
C PRO A 51 17.64 30.78 8.48
N VAL A 52 17.16 29.90 7.62
CA VAL A 52 16.05 28.99 7.93
C VAL A 52 16.41 28.19 9.18
N ASP A 53 15.67 28.40 10.26
CA ASP A 53 15.86 27.73 11.54
C ASP A 53 15.70 26.20 11.36
N PRO A 54 16.73 25.37 11.60
CA PRO A 54 16.64 23.91 11.52
C PRO A 54 15.68 23.30 12.57
N ARG A 55 15.14 24.11 13.49
CA ARG A 55 14.11 23.71 14.48
C ARG A 55 12.68 24.01 14.02
N ARG A 56 12.46 24.46 12.78
CA ARG A 56 11.10 24.56 12.21
C ARG A 56 10.53 23.16 12.00
N ARG A 57 9.83 22.72 13.05
CA ARG A 57 9.04 21.49 13.22
C ARG A 57 8.56 20.88 11.90
N ALA A 58 9.18 19.76 11.51
CA ALA A 58 8.43 18.66 10.91
C ALA A 58 7.21 18.38 11.81
N ALA A 59 6.06 18.04 11.23
CA ALA A 59 4.80 17.86 11.95
C ALA A 59 4.99 16.98 13.20
N SER A 60 5.10 17.62 14.37
CA SER A 60 5.17 16.93 15.64
C SER A 60 3.86 16.17 15.84
N THR A 61 3.95 14.87 16.07
CA THR A 61 2.88 13.98 16.53
C THR A 61 2.45 14.28 17.97
N SER A 62 2.61 15.53 18.44
CA SER A 62 2.23 15.95 19.79
C SER A 62 0.81 15.51 20.14
N ALA A 63 0.64 15.05 21.39
CA ALA A 63 -0.61 14.54 21.95
C ALA A 63 -1.81 15.51 21.76
N SER A 64 -1.58 16.81 21.53
CA SER A 64 -2.63 17.78 21.22
C SER A 64 -3.37 17.50 19.90
N ASN A 65 -2.76 16.80 18.94
CA ASN A 65 -3.44 16.32 17.72
C ASN A 65 -4.22 14.99 17.92
N THR A 66 -4.32 14.51 19.17
CA THR A 66 -5.04 13.29 19.55
C THR A 66 -6.29 13.54 20.41
N ASP A 67 -6.65 14.81 20.68
CA ASP A 67 -7.85 15.13 21.46
C ASP A 67 -9.13 14.81 20.67
N TRP A 68 -9.74 13.68 21.04
CA TRP A 68 -10.87 13.04 20.39
C TRP A 68 -12.23 13.55 20.89
N LEU A 69 -12.27 14.22 22.05
CA LEU A 69 -13.52 14.71 22.67
C LEU A 69 -14.01 16.02 22.04
N ALA A 70 -13.09 16.89 21.63
CA ALA A 70 -13.43 18.11 20.88
C ALA A 70 -13.98 17.80 19.47
N TRP A 71 -13.64 16.63 18.92
CA TRP A 71 -13.99 16.21 17.56
C TRP A 71 -15.40 15.61 17.46
N LEU A 72 -15.81 14.77 18.41
CA LEU A 72 -17.15 14.12 18.41
C LEU A 72 -18.32 15.12 18.59
N LYS A 73 -18.08 16.29 19.18
CA LYS A 73 -19.14 17.26 19.55
C LYS A 73 -19.55 18.21 18.42
N LYS A 74 -18.86 18.22 17.27
CA LYS A 74 -19.04 19.27 16.23
C LYS A 74 -19.88 18.89 15.00
N ALA A 75 -20.43 17.69 14.92
CA ALA A 75 -21.21 17.25 13.76
C ALA A 75 -22.62 16.86 14.21
N GLY A 76 -23.58 17.73 13.91
CA GLY A 76 -25.01 17.44 14.06
C GLY A 76 -25.48 16.45 13.00
N PRO A 77 -26.48 15.60 13.30
CA PRO A 77 -27.07 14.70 12.31
C PRO A 77 -27.82 15.50 11.24
N LEU A 78 -27.47 15.30 9.97
CA LEU A 78 -28.26 15.79 8.84
C LEU A 78 -29.39 14.82 8.53
N ALA A 79 -30.58 15.36 8.27
CA ALA A 79 -31.77 14.60 7.94
C ALA A 79 -31.57 13.82 6.62
N VAL A 80 -31.79 12.50 6.67
CA VAL A 80 -31.78 11.62 5.51
C VAL A 80 -33.02 11.93 4.68
N MET A 81 -32.84 12.54 3.50
CA MET A 81 -33.92 12.65 2.50
C MET A 81 -34.19 11.25 1.96
N ALA A 82 -35.33 10.67 2.32
CA ALA A 82 -35.81 9.41 1.77
C ALA A 82 -36.25 9.65 0.32
N GLY A 83 -35.50 9.13 -0.66
CA GLY A 83 -35.86 9.34 -2.07
C GLY A 83 -35.05 8.57 -3.11
N ASP A 84 -33.91 7.98 -2.77
CA ASP A 84 -33.12 7.19 -3.72
C ASP A 84 -32.73 5.84 -3.08
N GLU A 85 -33.24 4.74 -3.64
CA GLU A 85 -33.01 3.36 -3.15
C GLU A 85 -31.59 2.85 -3.47
N THR A 86 -30.75 3.66 -4.10
CA THR A 86 -29.39 3.24 -4.47
C THR A 86 -28.50 3.08 -3.23
N PRO A 87 -27.87 1.89 -3.02
CA PRO A 87 -26.99 1.68 -1.88
C PRO A 87 -25.82 2.67 -1.90
N ARG A 88 -25.62 3.38 -0.79
CA ARG A 88 -24.52 4.33 -0.66
C ARG A 88 -23.26 3.59 -0.23
N ARG A 89 -22.28 3.56 -1.13
CA ARG A 89 -21.12 2.66 -1.05
C ARG A 89 -19.83 3.41 -0.75
N ALA A 90 -18.97 2.76 0.01
CA ALA A 90 -17.55 3.11 0.13
C ALA A 90 -16.69 1.99 -0.42
N LEU A 91 -15.85 2.30 -1.40
CA LEU A 91 -14.91 1.35 -1.99
C LEU A 91 -13.58 1.39 -1.24
N ILE A 92 -13.12 0.23 -0.80
CA ILE A 92 -11.89 0.05 -0.05
C ILE A 92 -10.88 -0.68 -0.94
N LEU A 93 -9.73 -0.04 -1.15
CA LEU A 93 -8.72 -0.50 -2.10
C LEU A 93 -7.48 -1.04 -1.39
N PRO A 94 -6.95 -2.20 -1.81
CA PRO A 94 -5.80 -2.83 -1.17
C PRO A 94 -4.50 -2.06 -1.36
N GLY A 95 -3.64 -2.14 -0.35
CA GLY A 95 -2.29 -1.61 -0.35
C GLY A 95 -1.23 -2.70 -0.45
N LEU A 96 0.04 -2.30 -0.38
CA LEU A 96 1.17 -3.22 -0.32
C LEU A 96 1.03 -4.15 0.90
N GLY A 97 1.28 -5.45 0.72
CA GLY A 97 1.00 -6.49 1.71
C GLY A 97 -0.43 -7.05 1.69
N SER A 98 -1.32 -6.50 0.85
CA SER A 98 -2.62 -7.10 0.52
C SER A 98 -2.61 -7.55 -0.95
N TYR A 99 -3.16 -8.74 -1.21
CA TYR A 99 -3.02 -9.39 -2.52
C TYR A 99 -4.38 -9.59 -3.22
N PRO A 100 -4.90 -8.62 -3.99
CA PRO A 100 -6.11 -8.86 -4.76
C PRO A 100 -5.83 -9.93 -5.83
N HIS A 101 -6.49 -11.08 -5.71
CA HIS A 101 -6.42 -12.15 -6.72
C HIS A 101 -6.81 -11.64 -8.11
N THR A 102 -6.34 -12.33 -9.15
CA THR A 102 -6.80 -12.08 -10.52
C THR A 102 -8.30 -12.38 -10.65
N PRO A 103 -9.03 -11.68 -11.55
CA PRO A 103 -10.43 -11.98 -11.82
C PRO A 103 -10.60 -13.46 -12.24
N GLN A 104 -11.51 -14.19 -11.59
CA GLN A 104 -11.73 -15.61 -11.86
C GLN A 104 -12.17 -15.89 -13.31
N ALA A 105 -12.90 -14.95 -13.92
CA ALA A 105 -13.28 -14.98 -15.32
C ALA A 105 -12.99 -13.61 -15.94
N ALA A 106 -11.75 -13.42 -16.38
CA ALA A 106 -11.31 -12.18 -17.01
C ALA A 106 -12.13 -11.89 -18.26
N THR A 107 -12.75 -10.70 -18.29
CA THR A 107 -13.47 -10.20 -19.46
C THR A 107 -12.51 -9.45 -20.40
N PRO A 108 -12.88 -9.18 -21.66
CA PRO A 108 -12.09 -8.35 -22.57
C PRO A 108 -11.63 -7.01 -21.96
N SER A 109 -12.49 -6.29 -21.23
CA SER A 109 -12.10 -5.04 -20.55
C SER A 109 -11.05 -5.27 -19.48
N SER A 110 -11.15 -6.35 -18.71
CA SER A 110 -10.13 -6.72 -17.72
C SER A 110 -8.80 -7.11 -18.38
N ILE A 111 -8.83 -7.82 -19.51
CA ILE A 111 -7.63 -8.19 -20.27
C ILE A 111 -6.93 -6.95 -20.81
N ALA A 112 -7.67 -5.98 -21.34
CA ALA A 112 -7.12 -4.72 -21.83
C ALA A 112 -6.36 -3.94 -20.73
N VAL A 113 -6.88 -3.93 -19.50
CA VAL A 113 -6.18 -3.34 -18.33
C VAL A 113 -4.83 -4.04 -18.09
N TRP A 114 -4.80 -5.38 -18.16
CA TRP A 114 -3.56 -6.13 -17.99
C TRP A 114 -2.54 -5.88 -19.10
N GLU A 115 -3.00 -5.79 -20.35
CA GLU A 115 -2.16 -5.47 -21.50
C GLU A 115 -1.56 -4.07 -21.35
N GLN A 116 -2.40 -3.06 -21.06
CA GLN A 116 -1.96 -1.68 -20.88
C GLN A 116 -0.98 -1.54 -19.71
N ALA A 117 -1.24 -2.20 -18.57
CA ALA A 117 -0.34 -2.17 -17.43
C ALA A 117 1.00 -2.86 -17.72
N SER A 118 0.96 -4.01 -18.39
CA SER A 118 2.16 -4.76 -18.80
C SER A 118 3.03 -3.96 -19.76
N GLU A 119 2.41 -3.26 -20.71
CA GLU A 119 3.07 -2.37 -21.66
C GLU A 119 3.66 -1.14 -20.94
N ALA A 120 2.91 -0.52 -20.02
CA ALA A 120 3.36 0.63 -19.24
C ALA A 120 4.66 0.36 -18.48
N LEU A 121 4.81 -0.84 -17.92
CA LEU A 121 5.99 -1.24 -17.16
C LEU A 121 7.23 -1.48 -18.02
N LEU A 122 7.05 -1.90 -19.27
CA LEU A 122 8.15 -2.25 -20.18
C LEU A 122 8.54 -1.12 -21.14
N ASN A 123 7.78 -0.02 -21.14
CA ASN A 123 8.10 1.18 -21.90
C ASN A 123 8.58 2.32 -20.99
N PRO A 124 9.79 2.88 -21.22
CA PRO A 124 10.29 4.01 -20.44
C PRO A 124 9.42 5.24 -20.67
N ASP A 125 9.44 6.16 -19.70
CA ASP A 125 8.72 7.42 -19.76
C ASP A 125 9.55 8.53 -19.12
N ALA A 126 10.31 9.22 -19.97
CA ALA A 126 11.18 10.31 -19.57
C ALA A 126 10.41 11.50 -18.97
N THR A 127 9.11 11.64 -19.26
CA THR A 127 8.32 12.78 -18.77
C THR A 127 8.18 12.76 -17.25
N ILE A 128 8.02 11.57 -16.66
CA ILE A 128 7.97 11.36 -15.20
C ILE A 128 9.27 10.78 -14.63
N GLY A 129 10.29 10.58 -15.48
CA GLY A 129 11.58 10.01 -15.10
C GLY A 129 11.55 8.49 -14.84
N TYR A 130 10.62 7.78 -15.47
CA TYR A 130 10.48 6.33 -15.37
C TYR A 130 11.40 5.61 -16.35
N TRP A 131 12.18 4.65 -15.82
CA TRP A 131 13.09 3.80 -16.57
C TRP A 131 12.83 2.32 -16.27
N THR A 132 13.11 1.45 -17.24
CA THR A 132 12.81 0.02 -17.19
C THR A 132 13.94 -0.83 -16.59
N GLU A 133 14.92 -0.20 -15.93
CA GLU A 133 16.04 -0.88 -15.26
C GLU A 133 15.52 -1.92 -14.26
N GLY A 134 15.98 -3.18 -14.34
CA GLY A 134 15.49 -4.28 -13.51
C GLY A 134 14.24 -4.99 -14.07
N MET A 135 13.80 -4.65 -15.29
CA MET A 135 12.72 -5.31 -16.01
C MET A 135 13.21 -6.14 -17.21
N GLU A 136 14.52 -6.32 -17.37
CA GLU A 136 15.15 -7.01 -18.50
C GLU A 136 14.69 -8.47 -18.61
N GLU A 137 14.47 -9.13 -17.46
CA GLU A 137 13.95 -10.51 -17.42
C GLU A 137 12.54 -10.65 -18.04
N PHE A 138 11.78 -9.55 -18.07
CA PHE A 138 10.44 -9.50 -18.67
C PHE A 138 10.47 -8.98 -20.11
N ALA A 139 11.54 -8.29 -20.52
CA ALA A 139 11.67 -7.78 -21.89
C ALA A 139 11.67 -8.94 -22.93
N GLY A 140 12.26 -10.09 -22.58
CA GLY A 140 12.20 -11.30 -23.41
C GLY A 140 10.80 -11.88 -23.56
N MET A 141 9.89 -11.63 -22.62
CA MET A 141 8.49 -12.08 -22.71
C MET A 141 7.69 -11.32 -23.77
N LEU A 142 8.13 -10.11 -24.16
CA LEU A 142 7.59 -9.40 -25.33
C LEU A 142 8.06 -10.00 -26.66
N GLN A 143 9.23 -10.64 -26.66
CA GLN A 143 9.94 -11.08 -27.88
C GLN A 143 9.80 -12.59 -28.19
N GLY A 144 8.82 -13.28 -27.60
CA GLY A 144 8.56 -14.70 -27.88
C GLY A 144 8.66 -15.02 -29.38
N GLY A 145 9.66 -15.84 -29.73
CA GLY A 145 10.04 -16.22 -31.10
C GLY A 145 8.88 -16.87 -31.86
N GLY A 146 8.08 -16.01 -32.50
CA GLY A 146 6.80 -16.32 -33.11
C GLY A 146 5.87 -15.11 -33.28
N GLY A 147 6.23 -13.93 -32.73
CA GLY A 147 5.44 -12.71 -32.90
C GLY A 147 4.24 -12.60 -31.96
N HIS A 148 4.17 -13.45 -30.94
CA HIS A 148 3.16 -13.42 -29.88
C HIS A 148 3.87 -13.30 -28.53
N GLY A 149 4.40 -12.11 -28.23
CA GLY A 149 4.76 -11.78 -26.86
C GLY A 149 3.56 -12.02 -25.95
N MET A 150 3.80 -12.47 -24.71
CA MET A 150 2.71 -12.72 -23.77
C MET A 150 2.04 -11.40 -23.38
N ARG A 151 1.03 -11.01 -24.14
CA ARG A 151 0.14 -9.90 -23.81
C ARG A 151 -0.44 -10.15 -22.41
N GLY A 152 -0.35 -9.14 -21.54
CA GLY A 152 -0.80 -9.26 -20.16
C GLY A 152 0.10 -10.14 -19.28
N TRP A 153 1.41 -10.22 -19.54
CA TRP A 153 2.37 -11.02 -18.75
C TRP A 153 2.26 -10.76 -17.24
N LEU A 154 1.94 -9.53 -16.82
CA LEU A 154 1.82 -9.17 -15.40
C LEU A 154 0.74 -10.01 -14.69
N ARG A 155 -0.31 -10.43 -15.41
CA ARG A 155 -1.32 -11.34 -14.87
C ARG A 155 -0.74 -12.72 -14.61
N GLY A 156 -0.09 -13.30 -15.63
CA GLY A 156 0.48 -14.64 -15.56
C GLY A 156 1.69 -14.75 -14.63
N TRP A 157 2.44 -13.66 -14.43
CA TRP A 157 3.58 -13.61 -13.52
C TRP A 157 3.20 -14.00 -12.09
N VAL A 158 1.97 -13.70 -11.68
CA VAL A 158 1.55 -13.81 -10.28
C VAL A 158 0.78 -15.10 -9.99
N GLU A 159 0.27 -15.75 -11.03
CA GLU A 159 -0.44 -17.02 -10.90
C GLU A 159 0.50 -18.10 -10.33
N GLY A 160 0.08 -18.75 -9.24
CA GLY A 160 0.83 -19.83 -8.60
C GLY A 160 1.95 -19.42 -7.64
N ARG A 161 2.20 -18.11 -7.45
CA ARG A 161 3.22 -17.62 -6.50
C ARG A 161 2.63 -17.34 -5.11
N SER A 162 3.44 -17.59 -4.08
CA SER A 162 3.17 -17.19 -2.70
C SER A 162 3.39 -15.68 -2.48
N LEU A 163 2.83 -15.14 -1.40
CA LEU A 163 3.02 -13.72 -1.06
C LEU A 163 4.51 -13.37 -0.87
N ASP A 164 5.27 -14.26 -0.23
CA ASP A 164 6.70 -14.02 0.02
C ASP A 164 7.51 -13.95 -1.29
N GLU A 165 7.21 -14.84 -2.25
CA GLU A 165 7.83 -14.82 -3.58
C GLU A 165 7.46 -13.55 -4.35
N LEU A 166 6.23 -13.05 -4.19
CA LEU A 166 5.80 -11.80 -4.81
C LEU A 166 6.49 -10.59 -4.17
N MET A 167 6.59 -10.57 -2.84
CA MET A 167 7.24 -9.48 -2.11
C MET A 167 8.75 -9.42 -2.34
N ALA A 168 9.39 -10.50 -2.81
CA ALA A 168 10.77 -10.46 -3.33
C ALA A 168 10.93 -9.50 -4.53
N ARG A 169 9.85 -9.26 -5.27
CA ARG A 169 9.73 -8.23 -6.33
C ARG A 169 8.62 -7.25 -5.96
N ALA A 170 8.78 -6.57 -4.83
CA ALA A 170 7.81 -5.60 -4.33
C ALA A 170 7.47 -4.50 -5.36
N ASP A 171 8.43 -4.18 -6.24
CA ASP A 171 8.28 -3.25 -7.37
C ASP A 171 7.21 -3.71 -8.38
N VAL A 172 7.25 -4.99 -8.78
CA VAL A 172 6.26 -5.60 -9.66
C VAL A 172 4.95 -5.86 -8.90
N THR A 173 5.03 -6.28 -7.64
CA THR A 173 3.86 -6.54 -6.80
C THR A 173 3.02 -5.30 -6.54
N ALA A 174 3.63 -4.14 -6.31
CA ALA A 174 2.91 -2.88 -6.15
C ALA A 174 2.11 -2.51 -7.41
N ALA A 175 2.73 -2.64 -8.59
CA ALA A 175 2.06 -2.45 -9.87
C ALA A 175 0.92 -3.46 -10.07
N PHE A 176 1.17 -4.73 -9.77
CA PHE A 176 0.15 -5.79 -9.85
C PHE A 176 -1.07 -5.49 -8.97
N ILE A 177 -0.89 -5.07 -7.71
CA ILE A 177 -2.01 -4.79 -6.79
C ILE A 177 -2.94 -3.73 -7.37
N LEU A 178 -2.37 -2.65 -7.92
CA LEU A 178 -3.12 -1.60 -8.60
C LEU A 178 -3.81 -2.15 -9.84
N SER A 179 -3.08 -2.80 -10.75
CA SER A 179 -3.62 -3.32 -12.01
C SER A 179 -4.73 -4.36 -11.78
N SER A 180 -4.56 -5.25 -10.81
CA SER A 180 -5.56 -6.25 -10.41
C SER A 180 -6.84 -5.60 -9.93
N SER A 181 -6.73 -4.58 -9.08
CA SER A 181 -7.89 -3.83 -8.58
C SER A 181 -8.65 -3.16 -9.72
N ILE A 182 -7.94 -2.50 -10.64
CA ILE A 182 -8.57 -1.85 -11.82
C ILE A 182 -9.16 -2.89 -12.77
N ALA A 183 -8.50 -4.03 -12.98
CA ALA A 183 -8.97 -5.11 -13.83
C ALA A 183 -10.26 -5.75 -13.28
N ILE A 184 -10.36 -5.91 -11.95
CA ILE A 184 -11.57 -6.35 -11.27
C ILE A 184 -12.71 -5.36 -11.51
N LEU A 185 -12.46 -4.06 -11.31
CA LEU A 185 -13.47 -3.03 -11.53
C LEU A 185 -13.93 -2.99 -13.00
N ALA A 186 -13.00 -3.09 -13.95
CA ALA A 186 -13.31 -3.12 -15.38
C ALA A 186 -14.11 -4.36 -15.78
N SER A 187 -13.82 -5.51 -15.16
CA SER A 187 -14.59 -6.73 -15.38
C SER A 187 -16.04 -6.60 -14.92
N GLU A 188 -16.25 -6.04 -13.71
CA GLU A 188 -17.58 -5.84 -13.17
C GLU A 188 -18.33 -4.70 -13.88
N GLN A 189 -17.63 -3.67 -14.36
CA GLN A 189 -18.19 -2.65 -15.23
C GLN A 189 -18.78 -3.27 -16.49
N GLU A 190 -18.02 -4.12 -17.18
CA GLU A 190 -18.45 -4.80 -18.40
C GLU A 190 -19.67 -5.70 -18.13
N ARG A 191 -19.60 -6.53 -17.07
CA ARG A 191 -20.69 -7.46 -16.70
C ARG A 191 -21.99 -6.77 -16.34
N SER A 192 -21.89 -5.63 -15.64
CA SER A 192 -23.06 -4.85 -15.22
C SER A 192 -23.58 -3.92 -16.31
N GLY A 193 -22.84 -3.73 -17.41
CA GLY A 193 -23.14 -2.71 -18.42
C GLY A 193 -23.05 -1.28 -17.88
N SER A 194 -22.28 -1.06 -16.81
CA SER A 194 -22.13 0.26 -16.17
C SER A 194 -21.33 1.21 -17.05
N SER A 195 -21.77 2.48 -17.13
CA SER A 195 -21.01 3.54 -17.80
C SER A 195 -19.80 4.04 -16.99
N SER A 196 -19.74 3.70 -15.69
CA SER A 196 -18.64 4.04 -14.80
C SER A 196 -17.88 2.80 -14.36
N LEU A 197 -16.56 2.93 -14.22
CA LEU A 197 -15.69 1.91 -13.63
C LEU A 197 -16.06 1.62 -12.16
N LEU A 198 -16.61 2.61 -11.47
CA LEU A 198 -16.99 2.49 -10.07
C LEU A 198 -18.41 1.93 -9.94
N PRO A 199 -18.69 1.09 -8.92
CA PRO A 199 -20.03 0.62 -8.63
C PRO A 199 -20.99 1.80 -8.43
N LYS A 200 -22.23 1.70 -8.95
CA LYS A 200 -23.28 2.72 -8.74
C LYS A 200 -23.44 3.03 -7.24
N GLY A 201 -23.58 4.30 -6.88
CA GLY A 201 -23.72 4.73 -5.49
C GLY A 201 -22.42 4.83 -4.70
N THR A 202 -21.25 4.62 -5.32
CA THR A 202 -19.96 4.85 -4.66
C THR A 202 -19.75 6.33 -4.36
N GLY A 203 -19.88 6.71 -3.08
CA GLY A 203 -19.65 8.07 -2.60
C GLY A 203 -18.26 8.30 -2.01
N TYR A 204 -17.56 7.22 -1.63
CA TYR A 204 -16.21 7.29 -1.06
C TYR A 204 -15.27 6.26 -1.66
N LEU A 205 -14.01 6.66 -1.79
CA LEU A 205 -12.87 5.79 -2.06
C LEU A 205 -11.85 5.94 -0.92
N ALA A 206 -11.36 4.82 -0.39
CA ALA A 206 -10.25 4.83 0.56
C ALA A 206 -9.26 3.72 0.24
N GLY A 207 -8.01 4.11 0.04
CA GLY A 207 -6.91 3.21 -0.23
C GLY A 207 -6.06 2.94 1.00
N HIS A 208 -5.68 1.68 1.22
CA HIS A 208 -4.68 1.34 2.23
C HIS A 208 -3.27 1.58 1.66
N GLY A 209 -2.42 2.32 2.38
CA GLY A 209 -1.07 2.64 1.92
C GLY A 209 -1.03 3.54 0.67
N PHE A 210 0.18 3.76 0.16
CA PHE A 210 0.40 4.53 -1.06
C PHE A 210 -0.29 3.90 -2.26
N VAL A 211 -0.10 2.58 -2.45
CA VAL A 211 -0.64 1.83 -3.59
C VAL A 211 -2.17 1.85 -3.62
N GLY A 212 -2.83 1.70 -2.47
CA GLY A 212 -4.28 1.79 -2.40
C GLY A 212 -4.78 3.19 -2.73
N THR A 213 -4.14 4.25 -2.20
CA THR A 213 -4.52 5.65 -2.49
C THR A 213 -4.32 5.96 -3.98
N LEU A 214 -3.22 5.49 -4.56
CA LEU A 214 -2.94 5.62 -5.98
C LEU A 214 -3.99 4.89 -6.83
N THR A 215 -4.39 3.69 -6.43
CA THR A 215 -5.47 2.93 -7.06
C THR A 215 -6.79 3.70 -7.00
N ALA A 216 -7.08 4.43 -5.91
CA ALA A 216 -8.28 5.26 -5.80
C ALA A 216 -8.28 6.41 -6.81
N LEU A 217 -7.12 7.03 -7.02
CA LEU A 217 -6.94 8.08 -8.03
C LEU A 217 -7.14 7.54 -9.45
N VAL A 218 -6.59 6.35 -9.75
CA VAL A 218 -6.80 5.71 -11.06
C VAL A 218 -8.26 5.31 -11.27
N ALA A 219 -8.88 4.67 -10.27
CA ALA A 219 -10.27 4.20 -10.37
C ALA A 219 -11.29 5.33 -10.53
N SER A 220 -10.98 6.53 -10.00
CA SER A 220 -11.81 7.74 -10.18
C SER A 220 -11.47 8.54 -11.44
N GLY A 221 -10.52 8.10 -12.26
CA GLY A 221 -10.07 8.84 -13.44
C GLY A 221 -9.29 10.11 -13.12
N ARG A 222 -8.80 10.26 -11.88
CA ARG A 222 -7.94 11.39 -11.48
C ARG A 222 -6.48 11.19 -11.85
N LEU A 223 -6.10 9.97 -12.20
CA LEU A 223 -4.79 9.60 -12.74
C LEU A 223 -4.99 8.52 -13.80
N ASP A 224 -4.22 8.53 -14.88
CA ASP A 224 -4.30 7.46 -15.87
C ASP A 224 -3.63 6.16 -15.37
N LEU A 225 -4.06 5.03 -15.92
CA LEU A 225 -3.56 3.72 -15.51
C LEU A 225 -2.05 3.58 -15.72
N THR A 226 -1.52 4.04 -16.86
CA THR A 226 -0.11 3.90 -17.23
C THR A 226 0.79 4.61 -16.23
N THR A 227 0.48 5.86 -15.91
CA THR A 227 1.20 6.65 -14.90
C THR A 227 1.05 6.04 -13.50
N GLY A 228 -0.16 5.60 -13.12
CA GLY A 228 -0.39 4.92 -11.84
C GLY A 228 0.45 3.67 -11.66
N VAL A 229 0.53 2.81 -12.68
CA VAL A 229 1.34 1.58 -12.67
C VAL A 229 2.84 1.91 -12.52
N ARG A 230 3.34 2.89 -13.26
CA ARG A 230 4.75 3.34 -13.18
C ARG A 230 5.07 3.93 -11.81
N LEU A 231 4.19 4.75 -11.24
CA LEU A 231 4.35 5.32 -9.91
C LEU A 231 4.35 4.26 -8.81
N ALA A 232 3.47 3.25 -8.91
CA ALA A 232 3.45 2.14 -7.98
C ALA A 232 4.79 1.41 -7.95
N ARG A 233 5.37 1.14 -9.14
CA ARG A 233 6.69 0.54 -9.27
C ARG A 233 7.79 1.45 -8.71
N MET A 234 7.86 2.71 -9.15
CA MET A 234 8.89 3.65 -8.70
C MET A 234 8.90 3.83 -7.17
N TYR A 235 7.71 3.89 -6.54
CA TYR A 235 7.57 3.95 -5.09
C TYR A 235 8.19 2.71 -4.40
N ALA A 236 7.88 1.53 -4.92
CA ALA A 236 8.36 0.25 -4.40
C ALA A 236 9.84 -0.04 -4.73
N SER A 237 10.43 0.69 -5.68
CA SER A 237 11.86 0.65 -6.04
C SER A 237 12.70 1.74 -5.38
N LEU A 238 12.12 2.54 -4.47
CA LEU A 238 12.90 3.53 -3.73
C LEU A 238 14.00 2.84 -2.90
N PRO A 239 15.16 3.48 -2.71
CA PRO A 239 16.19 2.93 -1.84
C PRO A 239 15.76 3.03 -0.37
N ALA A 240 15.87 1.92 0.37
CA ALA A 240 15.52 1.87 1.79
C ALA A 240 16.43 2.75 2.68
N SER A 241 17.59 3.17 2.18
CA SER A 241 18.55 4.00 2.90
C SER A 241 19.29 4.96 1.96
N PRO A 242 19.87 6.05 2.47
CA PRO A 242 20.67 6.97 1.68
C PRO A 242 21.88 6.26 1.01
N PRO A 243 22.27 6.63 -0.23
CA PRO A 243 23.34 5.94 -0.98
C PRO A 243 24.72 5.90 -0.30
N LEU A 244 24.99 6.83 0.62
CA LEU A 244 26.27 6.98 1.31
C LEU A 244 26.33 6.25 2.65
N LEU A 245 25.19 5.71 3.14
CA LEU A 245 25.15 4.96 4.37
C LEU A 245 25.25 3.45 4.05
N PRO A 246 25.91 2.66 4.90
CA PRO A 246 25.87 1.21 4.77
C PRO A 246 24.41 0.75 4.74
N ASN A 247 24.11 -0.30 3.95
CA ASN A 247 22.78 -0.88 3.88
C ASN A 247 22.34 -1.36 5.27
N GLN A 248 21.66 -0.47 6.00
CA GLN A 248 21.02 -0.79 7.26
C GLN A 248 19.90 -1.79 6.97
N ARG A 249 19.81 -2.82 7.79
CA ARG A 249 18.69 -3.75 7.72
C ARG A 249 17.49 -3.10 8.39
N HIS A 250 16.35 -3.21 7.74
CA HIS A 250 15.07 -2.71 8.24
C HIS A 250 14.13 -3.87 8.48
N ALA A 251 13.21 -3.69 9.40
CA ALA A 251 12.16 -4.65 9.69
C ALA A 251 10.81 -3.94 9.74
N THR A 252 9.75 -4.67 9.40
CA THR A 252 8.37 -4.26 9.68
C THR A 252 7.65 -5.42 10.34
N THR A 253 7.11 -5.20 11.54
CA THR A 253 6.42 -6.22 12.32
C THR A 253 5.04 -5.75 12.69
N VAL A 254 4.04 -6.59 12.45
CA VAL A 254 2.66 -6.36 12.90
C VAL A 254 2.55 -6.76 14.35
N LEU A 255 2.03 -5.86 15.19
CA LEU A 255 1.78 -6.08 16.60
C LEU A 255 0.27 -6.10 16.89
N SER A 256 -0.14 -6.95 17.84
CA SER A 256 -1.48 -6.95 18.43
C SER A 256 -1.41 -6.55 19.89
N ALA A 257 -2.30 -5.64 20.33
CA ALA A 257 -2.40 -5.26 21.74
C ALA A 257 -2.83 -6.45 22.61
N ARG A 258 -2.04 -6.77 23.64
CA ARG A 258 -2.09 -8.02 24.43
C ARG A 258 -3.37 -8.25 25.21
N HIS A 259 -4.06 -7.18 25.61
CA HIS A 259 -5.34 -7.30 26.34
C HIS A 259 -6.48 -7.88 25.50
N TYR A 260 -6.23 -8.24 24.24
CA TYR A 260 -7.21 -8.87 23.37
C TYR A 260 -6.55 -10.06 22.67
N HIS A 261 -7.06 -11.24 23.01
CA HIS A 261 -6.61 -12.56 22.59
C HIS A 261 -6.00 -12.61 21.18
N SER A 262 -4.83 -13.26 21.14
CA SER A 262 -4.24 -13.85 19.95
C SER A 262 -5.31 -14.37 19.00
N LEU A 263 -5.22 -14.01 17.73
CA LEU A 263 -6.10 -14.53 16.66
C LEU A 263 -6.01 -16.07 16.52
N SER A 264 -5.15 -16.74 17.28
CA SER A 264 -4.89 -18.18 17.24
C SER A 264 -4.92 -18.91 18.59
N SER A 265 -5.30 -18.29 19.72
CA SER A 265 -5.33 -18.99 21.01
C SER A 265 -6.77 -19.32 21.47
N PRO A 266 -7.07 -20.58 21.87
CA PRO A 266 -8.37 -20.95 22.41
C PRO A 266 -8.66 -20.15 23.68
N SER A 267 -9.95 -19.92 23.93
CA SER A 267 -10.54 -19.07 24.97
C SER A 267 -10.24 -19.53 26.40
N GLN A 268 -8.98 -19.53 26.83
CA GLN A 268 -8.64 -19.54 28.24
C GLN A 268 -8.54 -18.08 28.71
N SER A 269 -9.61 -17.64 29.37
CA SER A 269 -9.61 -16.46 30.20
C SER A 269 -8.53 -16.65 31.27
N VAL A 270 -7.45 -15.87 31.22
CA VAL A 270 -6.52 -15.77 32.35
C VAL A 270 -7.26 -14.95 33.42
N PRO A 271 -7.55 -15.50 34.60
CA PRO A 271 -8.21 -14.77 35.66
C PRO A 271 -7.16 -13.87 36.32
N PHE A 272 -6.96 -12.68 35.77
CA PHE A 272 -6.29 -11.61 36.49
C PHE A 272 -7.38 -10.70 37.05
N GLU A 273 -7.56 -10.74 38.38
CA GLU A 273 -8.30 -9.72 39.11
C GLU A 273 -7.52 -8.41 38.99
N ASP A 274 -8.01 -7.53 38.12
CA ASP A 274 -7.50 -6.17 37.96
C ASP A 274 -8.13 -5.29 39.06
N PRO A 275 -7.34 -4.76 40.02
CA PRO A 275 -7.85 -3.97 41.15
C PRO A 275 -8.47 -2.62 40.75
N PHE A 276 -8.54 -2.30 39.45
CA PHE A 276 -9.22 -1.11 38.91
C PHE A 276 -10.55 -1.44 38.19
N GLY A 277 -11.23 -2.49 38.64
CA GLY A 277 -12.42 -3.08 38.03
C GLY A 277 -13.72 -2.26 38.09
N GLU A 278 -13.83 -1.12 37.40
CA GLU A 278 -15.13 -0.53 37.00
C GLU A 278 -15.10 0.22 35.64
N TRP A 279 -14.04 0.09 34.86
CA TRP A 279 -13.91 0.88 33.62
C TRP A 279 -14.39 0.06 32.43
N GLY A 280 -15.41 0.58 31.74
CA GLY A 280 -15.98 -0.04 30.55
C GLY A 280 -14.92 -0.43 29.52
N ASP A 281 -15.13 -1.58 28.90
CA ASP A 281 -14.19 -2.31 28.04
C ASP A 281 -13.67 -1.50 26.81
N VAL A 282 -14.36 -0.42 26.44
CA VAL A 282 -13.95 0.55 25.40
C VAL A 282 -12.87 1.53 25.90
N GLN A 283 -12.94 1.98 27.16
CA GLN A 283 -11.95 2.89 27.75
C GLN A 283 -10.62 2.16 28.01
N ARG A 284 -10.68 0.89 28.45
CA ARG A 284 -9.49 0.03 28.57
C ARG A 284 -8.76 -0.15 27.24
N ARG A 285 -9.48 -0.38 26.13
CA ARG A 285 -8.91 -0.50 24.77
C ARG A 285 -8.18 0.76 24.31
N LYS A 286 -8.82 1.92 24.49
CA LYS A 286 -8.24 3.21 24.11
C LYS A 286 -6.95 3.47 24.88
N ARG A 287 -6.90 3.05 26.15
CA ARG A 287 -5.70 3.14 26.98
C ARG A 287 -4.58 2.24 26.47
N ALA A 288 -4.84 0.99 26.06
CA ALA A 288 -3.79 0.09 25.60
C ALA A 288 -3.04 0.59 24.35
N MET A 289 -3.76 1.03 23.31
CA MET A 289 -3.11 1.59 22.12
C MET A 289 -2.36 2.88 22.44
N GLN A 290 -2.91 3.74 23.30
CA GLN A 290 -2.23 4.95 23.74
C GLN A 290 -0.93 4.62 24.48
N LEU A 291 -0.96 3.67 25.41
CA LEU A 291 0.24 3.20 26.13
C LEU A 291 1.31 2.65 25.17
N ILE A 292 0.92 1.86 24.17
CA ILE A 292 1.86 1.39 23.15
C ILE A 292 2.50 2.57 22.42
N LEU A 293 1.70 3.56 21.99
CA LEU A 293 2.22 4.74 21.29
C LEU A 293 3.10 5.61 22.19
N ASP A 294 2.78 5.72 23.47
CA ASP A 294 3.59 6.44 24.46
C ASP A 294 4.97 5.77 24.62
N GLU A 295 5.03 4.43 24.69
CA GLU A 295 6.30 3.70 24.73
C GLU A 295 7.10 3.82 23.43
N VAL A 296 6.44 3.82 22.26
CA VAL A 296 7.09 4.09 20.97
C VAL A 296 7.74 5.47 20.99
N HIS A 297 7.02 6.50 21.42
CA HIS A 297 7.55 7.86 21.50
C HIS A 297 8.68 7.99 22.55
N ALA A 298 8.60 7.26 23.66
CA ALA A 298 9.66 7.23 24.66
C ALA A 298 10.97 6.67 24.09
N LEU A 299 10.92 5.51 23.41
CA LEU A 299 12.10 4.93 22.75
C LEU A 299 12.62 5.79 21.61
N GLN A 300 11.75 6.47 20.87
CA GLN A 300 12.17 7.45 19.86
C GLN A 300 13.03 8.56 20.47
N HIS A 301 12.66 9.08 21.63
CA HIS A 301 13.47 10.08 22.30
C HIS A 301 14.85 9.53 22.71
N GLU A 302 14.90 8.28 23.21
CA GLU A 302 16.16 7.60 23.54
C GLU A 302 17.04 7.42 22.29
N TRP A 303 16.49 6.95 21.18
CA TRP A 303 17.22 6.78 19.92
C TRP A 303 17.69 8.09 19.28
N GLU A 304 16.95 9.18 19.47
CA GLU A 304 17.36 10.52 19.02
C GLU A 304 18.64 11.00 19.70
N VAL A 305 18.83 10.65 20.97
CA VAL A 305 19.99 11.08 21.76
C VAL A 305 21.14 10.09 21.63
N GLU A 306 20.87 8.79 21.69
CA GLU A 306 21.89 7.75 21.87
C GLU A 306 21.89 6.66 20.79
N GLY A 307 20.87 6.61 19.94
CA GLY A 307 20.59 5.46 19.06
C GLY A 307 21.54 5.25 17.89
N GLN A 308 22.54 6.11 17.67
CA GLN A 308 23.52 5.96 16.57
C GLN A 308 22.89 5.72 15.17
N GLY A 309 21.68 6.23 14.94
CA GLY A 309 20.94 6.03 13.68
C GLY A 309 19.89 4.91 13.71
N ASP A 310 19.78 4.16 14.81
CA ASP A 310 18.64 3.28 15.06
C ASP A 310 17.35 4.09 15.22
N TRP A 311 16.26 3.53 14.71
CA TRP A 311 14.96 4.18 14.77
C TRP A 311 13.83 3.23 14.42
N ALA A 312 12.71 3.31 15.14
CA ALA A 312 11.46 2.68 14.75
C ALA A 312 10.26 3.61 15.00
N GLU A 313 9.20 3.42 14.23
CA GLU A 313 7.92 4.12 14.42
C GLU A 313 6.74 3.15 14.30
N ALA A 314 5.62 3.55 14.91
CA ALA A 314 4.32 2.96 14.60
C ALA A 314 3.87 3.43 13.21
N ALA A 315 4.46 2.86 12.15
CA ALA A 315 4.22 3.22 10.75
C ALA A 315 2.74 3.15 10.34
N VAL A 316 2.01 2.13 10.79
CA VAL A 316 0.61 1.91 10.40
C VAL A 316 -0.25 1.58 11.61
N ILE A 317 -1.30 2.36 11.87
CA ILE A 317 -2.33 2.01 12.86
C ILE A 317 -3.57 1.46 12.15
N ASN A 318 -3.55 0.14 11.96
CA ASN A 318 -4.55 -0.61 11.19
C ASN A 318 -5.94 -0.65 11.86
N SER A 319 -5.99 -0.86 13.16
CA SER A 319 -7.22 -0.85 13.96
C SER A 319 -6.93 -0.36 15.38
N SER A 320 -7.93 -0.31 16.26
CA SER A 320 -7.65 -0.09 17.68
C SER A 320 -6.82 -1.18 18.36
N LYS A 321 -6.57 -2.31 17.69
CA LYS A 321 -5.91 -3.48 18.27
C LYS A 321 -4.63 -3.89 17.54
N VAL A 322 -4.47 -3.46 16.29
CA VAL A 322 -3.41 -3.91 15.39
C VAL A 322 -2.70 -2.69 14.86
N LEU A 323 -1.37 -2.68 14.97
CA LEU A 323 -0.49 -1.71 14.34
C LEU A 323 0.70 -2.42 13.69
N SER A 324 1.38 -1.73 12.80
CA SER A 324 2.67 -2.15 12.26
C SER A 324 3.74 -1.19 12.76
N VAL A 325 4.82 -1.76 13.28
CA VAL A 325 6.04 -1.05 13.64
C VAL A 325 7.04 -1.27 12.51
N THR A 326 7.71 -0.19 12.10
CA THR A 326 8.70 -0.21 11.02
C THR A 326 9.91 0.61 11.42
N GLY A 327 11.12 0.13 11.10
CA GLY A 327 12.35 0.78 11.51
C GLY A 327 13.60 -0.01 11.14
N THR A 328 14.74 0.40 11.70
CA THR A 328 15.96 -0.43 11.70
C THR A 328 15.70 -1.72 12.49
N SER A 329 16.28 -2.84 12.07
CA SER A 329 15.98 -4.15 12.67
C SER A 329 16.20 -4.17 14.19
N MET A 330 17.30 -3.57 14.67
CA MET A 330 17.62 -3.50 16.10
C MET A 330 16.60 -2.65 16.88
N ALA A 331 16.20 -1.49 16.35
CA ALA A 331 15.19 -0.65 17.00
C ALA A 331 13.82 -1.34 17.08
N VAL A 332 13.44 -2.07 16.02
CA VAL A 332 12.18 -2.84 16.00
C VAL A 332 12.21 -3.95 17.04
N GLU A 333 13.30 -4.72 17.13
CA GLU A 333 13.49 -5.77 18.13
C GLU A 333 13.43 -5.21 19.56
N GLN A 334 14.18 -4.13 19.84
CA GLN A 334 14.19 -3.48 21.15
C GLN A 334 12.78 -3.01 21.58
N LEU A 335 12.03 -2.42 20.64
CA LEU A 335 10.66 -1.98 20.90
C LEU A 335 9.71 -3.16 21.15
N ILE A 336 9.84 -4.26 20.40
CA ILE A 336 9.04 -5.47 20.62
C ILE A 336 9.32 -6.03 22.02
N ASP A 337 10.58 -6.19 22.39
CA ASP A 337 10.99 -6.70 23.70
C ASP A 337 10.44 -5.83 24.83
N ARG A 338 10.55 -4.50 24.69
CA ARG A 338 9.99 -3.55 25.66
C ARG A 338 8.48 -3.69 25.79
N LEU A 339 7.74 -3.71 24.68
CA LEU A 339 6.28 -3.86 24.70
C LEU A 339 5.83 -5.23 25.25
N GLN A 340 6.59 -6.30 25.02
CA GLN A 340 6.31 -7.62 25.57
C GLN A 340 6.58 -7.68 27.08
N SER A 341 7.68 -7.09 27.55
CA SER A 341 8.03 -7.02 28.98
C SER A 341 6.99 -6.25 29.79
N LEU A 342 6.43 -5.18 29.21
CA LEU A 342 5.33 -4.41 29.78
C LEU A 342 3.96 -5.05 29.57
N THR A 343 3.90 -6.20 28.90
CA THR A 343 2.66 -6.92 28.57
C THR A 343 1.65 -6.11 27.75
N LEU A 344 2.11 -5.12 26.99
CA LEU A 344 1.26 -4.23 26.19
C LEU A 344 0.90 -4.81 24.83
N ALA A 345 1.83 -5.51 24.16
CA ALA A 345 1.63 -6.04 22.82
C ALA A 345 2.33 -7.38 22.58
N ASN A 346 1.93 -8.06 21.51
CA ASN A 346 2.59 -9.26 20.97
C ASN A 346 2.89 -9.08 19.48
N PRO A 347 4.06 -9.54 19.00
CA PRO A 347 4.28 -9.69 17.58
C PRO A 347 3.32 -10.74 17.01
N VAL A 348 2.79 -10.44 15.83
CA VAL A 348 1.87 -11.30 15.08
C VAL A 348 2.62 -11.92 13.91
N MET A 349 3.26 -11.08 13.10
CA MET A 349 4.01 -11.50 11.93
C MET A 349 4.97 -10.39 11.47
N ASP A 350 6.07 -10.79 10.86
CA ASP A 350 6.90 -9.88 10.09
C ASP A 350 6.33 -9.70 8.68
N VAL A 351 6.49 -8.49 8.14
CA VAL A 351 6.07 -8.12 6.79
C VAL A 351 7.32 -7.73 6.01
N ASN A 352 7.59 -8.45 4.93
CA ASN A 352 8.72 -8.15 4.06
C ASN A 352 8.42 -6.90 3.22
N MET A 353 8.67 -5.72 3.79
CA MET A 353 8.51 -4.43 3.13
C MET A 353 9.83 -4.01 2.48
N PRO A 354 9.82 -3.48 1.23
CA PRO A 354 11.05 -3.12 0.53
C PRO A 354 11.75 -1.89 1.13
N CYS A 355 11.02 -1.09 1.91
CA CYS A 355 11.50 0.15 2.53
C CYS A 355 10.79 0.37 3.86
N PRO A 356 11.41 1.16 4.78
CA PRO A 356 10.78 1.56 6.03
C PRO A 356 9.75 2.69 5.83
N TYR A 357 8.72 2.46 5.01
CA TYR A 357 7.68 3.46 4.72
C TYR A 357 6.94 3.93 5.96
N HIS A 358 6.33 5.11 5.87
CA HIS A 358 5.61 5.76 6.95
C HIS A 358 6.50 6.07 8.16
N THR A 359 7.79 6.28 7.92
CA THR A 359 8.76 6.66 8.95
C THR A 359 9.71 7.75 8.44
N ARG A 360 10.34 8.48 9.35
CA ARG A 360 11.37 9.47 9.00
C ARG A 360 12.58 8.88 8.28
N LEU A 361 12.80 7.57 8.35
CA LEU A 361 13.90 6.90 7.63
C LEU A 361 13.79 7.05 6.12
N MET A 362 12.61 7.41 5.58
CA MET A 362 12.39 7.67 4.16
C MET A 362 12.60 9.14 3.75
N LEU A 363 13.04 10.03 4.65
CA LEU A 363 13.23 11.46 4.35
C LEU A 363 14.19 11.71 3.18
N HIS A 364 15.21 10.85 2.99
CA HIS A 364 16.16 10.98 1.88
C HIS A 364 15.54 10.76 0.51
N ALA A 365 14.45 9.98 0.44
CA ALA A 365 13.75 9.68 -0.81
C ALA A 365 12.76 10.79 -1.21
N VAL A 366 12.34 11.63 -0.27
CA VAL A 366 11.31 12.66 -0.47
C VAL A 366 11.66 13.62 -1.63
N PRO A 367 12.86 14.21 -1.73
CA PRO A 367 13.13 15.19 -2.79
C PRO A 367 13.02 14.61 -4.19
N LYS A 368 13.59 13.41 -4.40
CA LYS A 368 13.55 12.72 -5.69
C LYS A 368 12.13 12.32 -6.06
N PHE A 369 11.38 11.76 -5.11
CA PHE A 369 10.03 11.30 -5.38
C PHE A 369 9.02 12.44 -5.54
N ALA A 370 9.22 13.56 -4.83
CA ALA A 370 8.44 14.77 -5.01
C ALA A 370 8.57 15.33 -6.44
N ASP A 371 9.79 15.36 -6.98
CA ASP A 371 10.06 15.76 -8.36
C ASP A 371 9.37 14.82 -9.37
N THR A 372 9.37 13.51 -9.15
CA THR A 372 8.58 12.56 -9.96
C THR A 372 7.07 12.87 -9.90
N LEU A 373 6.52 13.08 -8.71
CA LEU A 373 5.09 13.36 -8.54
C LEU A 373 4.67 14.69 -9.19
N GLN A 374 5.52 15.73 -9.12
CA GLN A 374 5.24 17.04 -9.74
C GLN A 374 5.17 17.00 -11.27
N ARG A 375 5.78 15.99 -11.90
CA ARG A 375 5.71 15.80 -13.36
C ARG A 375 4.48 15.03 -13.82
N CYS A 376 3.76 14.39 -12.89
CA CYS A 376 2.56 13.63 -13.20
C CYS A 376 1.38 14.57 -13.41
N ILE A 377 0.44 14.16 -14.27
CA ILE A 377 -0.77 14.93 -14.56
C ILE A 377 -1.93 14.35 -13.77
N PHE A 378 -2.44 15.10 -12.80
CA PHE A 378 -3.62 14.74 -12.03
C PHE A 378 -4.83 15.54 -12.50
N SER A 379 -5.96 14.86 -12.73
CA SER A 379 -7.22 15.54 -13.00
C SER A 379 -7.86 16.03 -11.70
N HIS A 380 -8.49 17.20 -11.76
CA HIS A 380 -9.26 17.72 -10.65
C HIS A 380 -10.52 16.88 -10.40
N ALA A 381 -10.96 16.88 -9.14
CA ALA A 381 -12.27 16.35 -8.78
C ALA A 381 -13.37 17.09 -9.55
N LYS A 382 -14.24 16.34 -10.21
CA LYS A 382 -15.44 16.88 -10.84
C LYS A 382 -16.59 16.90 -9.83
N GLU A 383 -17.58 17.74 -10.08
CA GLU A 383 -18.81 17.73 -9.29
C GLU A 383 -19.49 16.36 -9.42
N GLY A 384 -19.87 15.77 -8.28
CA GLY A 384 -20.44 14.43 -8.22
C GLY A 384 -19.43 13.28 -8.16
N ASP A 385 -18.12 13.55 -8.29
CA ASP A 385 -17.10 12.52 -8.08
C ASP A 385 -17.12 12.00 -6.64
N PRO A 386 -16.75 10.72 -6.42
CA PRO A 386 -16.59 10.20 -5.08
C PRO A 386 -15.49 10.94 -4.32
N VAL A 387 -15.68 11.03 -3.01
CA VAL A 387 -14.68 11.59 -2.09
C VAL A 387 -13.56 10.58 -1.88
N ILE A 388 -12.34 10.95 -2.23
CA ILE A 388 -11.14 10.16 -1.93
C ILE A 388 -10.59 10.59 -0.57
N LEU A 389 -10.46 9.66 0.36
CA LEU A 389 -9.84 9.92 1.67
C LEU A 389 -8.36 9.60 1.65
N ASP A 390 -7.55 10.54 2.13
CA ASP A 390 -6.15 10.34 2.45
C ASP A 390 -6.02 9.63 3.82
N PRO A 391 -5.43 8.43 3.88
CA PRO A 391 -5.29 7.69 5.12
C PRO A 391 -4.21 8.24 6.06
N ILE A 392 -3.37 9.17 5.62
CA ILE A 392 -2.38 9.87 6.45
C ILE A 392 -3.08 10.97 7.27
N THR A 393 -3.78 11.89 6.59
CA THR A 393 -4.47 13.00 7.25
C THR A 393 -5.87 12.65 7.74
N THR A 394 -6.44 11.54 7.27
CA THR A 394 -7.84 11.11 7.50
C THR A 394 -8.85 12.11 6.97
N ARG A 395 -8.47 12.89 5.95
CA ARG A 395 -9.29 13.93 5.32
C ARG A 395 -9.45 13.65 3.85
N ASN A 396 -10.40 14.35 3.24
CA ASN A 396 -10.58 14.31 1.80
C ASN A 396 -9.32 14.86 1.11
N ILE A 397 -8.90 14.25 0.01
CA ILE A 397 -7.91 14.83 -0.90
C ILE A 397 -8.59 15.99 -1.64
N CYS A 398 -8.65 17.15 -0.99
CA CYS A 398 -9.19 18.39 -1.57
C CYS A 398 -8.12 19.24 -2.27
N GLY A 399 -6.84 18.94 -2.06
CA GLY A 399 -5.71 19.66 -2.64
C GLY A 399 -4.99 18.85 -3.71
N SER A 400 -3.73 19.19 -3.92
CA SER A 400 -2.79 18.49 -4.80
C SER A 400 -2.65 17.01 -4.37
N PRO A 401 -3.05 16.03 -5.21
CA PRO A 401 -2.84 14.61 -4.95
C PRO A 401 -1.36 14.25 -4.71
N GLU A 402 -0.43 14.99 -5.32
CA GLU A 402 1.02 14.86 -5.15
C GLU A 402 1.41 15.01 -3.68
N GLY A 403 0.92 16.04 -3.00
CA GLY A 403 1.22 16.27 -1.59
C GLY A 403 0.67 15.16 -0.68
N ALA A 404 -0.54 14.67 -0.98
CA ALA A 404 -1.14 13.54 -0.25
C ALA A 404 -0.30 12.27 -0.45
N LEU A 405 0.02 11.92 -1.69
CA LEU A 405 0.83 10.76 -2.06
C LEU A 405 2.24 10.82 -1.47
N LEU A 406 2.92 11.97 -1.52
CA LEU A 406 4.28 12.14 -0.99
C LEU A 406 4.34 11.87 0.51
N SER A 407 3.31 12.28 1.25
CA SER A 407 3.25 12.10 2.70
C SER A 407 3.25 10.63 3.16
N HIS A 408 2.87 9.69 2.26
CA HIS A 408 2.96 8.26 2.55
C HIS A 408 4.41 7.74 2.71
N LEU A 409 5.43 8.48 2.29
CA LEU A 409 6.81 8.07 2.55
C LEU A 409 7.15 8.16 4.03
N THR A 410 6.77 9.24 4.68
CA THR A 410 7.32 9.60 6.00
C THR A 410 6.30 9.63 7.11
N ASN A 411 5.02 9.79 6.80
CA ASN A 411 4.01 9.99 7.82
C ASN A 411 3.29 8.69 8.15
N GLN A 412 2.94 8.52 9.43
CA GLN A 412 2.14 7.41 9.93
C GLN A 412 0.80 7.29 9.20
N LEU A 413 0.48 6.08 8.76
CA LEU A 413 -0.81 5.73 8.19
C LEU A 413 -1.85 5.42 9.28
N ARG A 414 -3.00 6.10 9.22
CA ARG A 414 -4.03 6.08 10.27
C ARG A 414 -5.31 5.39 9.80
N TRP A 415 -5.17 4.15 9.34
CA TRP A 415 -6.27 3.39 8.72
C TRP A 415 -7.52 3.33 9.59
N HIS A 416 -7.36 3.06 10.90
CA HIS A 416 -8.50 3.00 11.83
C HIS A 416 -9.30 4.30 11.87
N LYS A 417 -8.64 5.47 11.81
CA LYS A 417 -9.30 6.78 11.81
C LYS A 417 -9.98 7.05 10.47
N THR A 418 -9.36 6.64 9.37
CA THR A 418 -9.96 6.71 8.03
C THR A 418 -11.27 5.93 7.99
N LEU A 419 -11.28 4.67 8.46
CA LEU A 419 -12.50 3.88 8.54
C LEU A 419 -13.53 4.52 9.47
N THR A 420 -13.10 4.96 10.66
CA THR A 420 -13.98 5.64 11.63
C THR A 420 -14.68 6.84 11.04
N ARG A 421 -13.96 7.65 10.24
CA ARG A 421 -14.54 8.79 9.53
C ARG A 421 -15.62 8.35 8.55
N ILE A 422 -15.38 7.27 7.79
CA ILE A 422 -16.35 6.77 6.80
C ILE A 422 -17.59 6.19 7.47
N TYR A 423 -17.52 5.48 8.61
CA TYR A 423 -18.73 4.85 9.19
C TYR A 423 -19.42 5.64 10.30
N SER A 424 -18.75 6.62 10.92
CA SER A 424 -19.33 7.32 12.09
C SER A 424 -20.23 8.46 11.69
N GLN A 425 -19.79 9.30 10.76
CA GLN A 425 -20.53 10.49 10.31
C GLN A 425 -20.27 10.81 8.82
N PRO A 426 -20.47 9.84 7.90
CA PRO A 426 -20.32 10.09 6.48
C PRO A 426 -21.41 11.05 5.96
N SER A 427 -20.98 12.05 5.18
CA SER A 427 -21.85 12.92 4.38
C SER A 427 -21.33 12.90 2.93
N PRO A 428 -21.96 12.15 2.00
CA PRO A 428 -23.22 11.40 2.14
C PRO A 428 -23.10 10.14 3.03
N PRO A 429 -24.17 9.53 3.55
CA PRO A 429 -24.04 8.37 4.42
C PRO A 429 -23.50 7.12 3.70
N VAL A 430 -23.00 6.12 4.43
CA VAL A 430 -22.52 4.85 3.86
C VAL A 430 -23.27 3.68 4.48
N ASP A 431 -23.87 2.86 3.62
CA ASP A 431 -24.64 1.67 4.00
C ASP A 431 -23.91 0.37 3.66
N GLN A 432 -22.91 0.45 2.76
CA GLN A 432 -22.18 -0.71 2.28
C GLN A 432 -20.70 -0.35 2.05
N PHE A 433 -19.81 -1.18 2.57
CA PHE A 433 -18.40 -1.17 2.18
C PHE A 433 -18.13 -2.30 1.19
N LEU A 434 -17.36 -1.98 0.16
CA LEU A 434 -16.93 -2.92 -0.86
C LEU A 434 -15.40 -3.01 -0.83
N THR A 435 -14.84 -4.16 -0.44
CA THR A 435 -13.39 -4.41 -0.54
C THR A 435 -13.08 -5.05 -1.88
N VAL A 436 -12.23 -4.42 -2.70
CA VAL A 436 -11.96 -4.89 -4.07
C VAL A 436 -11.06 -6.12 -4.07
N GLY A 437 -11.58 -7.24 -4.59
CA GLY A 437 -10.85 -8.50 -4.74
C GLY A 437 -10.78 -9.36 -3.47
N ARG A 438 -10.66 -10.67 -3.67
CA ARG A 438 -10.73 -11.68 -2.60
C ARG A 438 -9.60 -11.58 -1.57
N GLY A 439 -8.44 -11.03 -1.91
CA GLY A 439 -7.34 -10.87 -0.95
C GLY A 439 -7.34 -9.52 -0.23
N ALA A 440 -8.35 -8.67 -0.46
CA ALA A 440 -8.67 -7.56 0.43
C ALA A 440 -9.49 -8.00 1.67
N LYS A 441 -9.70 -9.30 1.87
CA LYS A 441 -10.41 -9.87 3.02
C LYS A 441 -9.89 -9.36 4.36
N GLY A 442 -8.58 -9.15 4.48
CA GLY A 442 -7.97 -8.56 5.68
C GLY A 442 -8.53 -7.18 6.02
N LEU A 443 -8.74 -6.33 5.01
CA LEU A 443 -9.37 -5.01 5.17
C LEU A 443 -10.82 -5.17 5.64
N GLY A 444 -11.57 -6.11 5.07
CA GLY A 444 -12.94 -6.40 5.47
C GLY A 444 -13.04 -6.92 6.92
N VAL A 445 -12.10 -7.76 7.36
CA VAL A 445 -12.03 -8.23 8.76
C VAL A 445 -11.76 -7.08 9.72
N MET A 446 -10.78 -6.22 9.40
CA MET A 446 -10.47 -5.04 10.22
C MET A 446 -11.68 -4.11 10.31
N LEU A 447 -12.33 -3.83 9.18
CA LEU A 447 -13.52 -2.99 9.12
C LEU A 447 -14.68 -3.57 9.94
N ARG A 448 -14.98 -4.88 9.82
CA ARG A 448 -16.00 -5.53 10.66
C ARG A 448 -15.68 -5.41 12.15
N GLY A 449 -14.39 -5.46 12.52
CA GLY A 449 -13.93 -5.22 13.89
C GLY A 449 -14.22 -3.80 14.37
N GLU A 450 -14.06 -2.80 13.50
CA GLU A 450 -14.35 -1.40 13.78
C GLU A 450 -15.86 -1.10 13.85
N LEU A 451 -16.67 -1.69 12.95
CA LEU A 451 -18.12 -1.49 12.92
C LEU A 451 -18.82 -1.97 14.20
N LYS A 452 -18.25 -2.96 14.92
CA LYS A 452 -18.74 -3.41 16.23
C LYS A 452 -18.71 -2.33 17.31
N LYS A 453 -18.01 -1.21 17.09
CA LYS A 453 -17.93 -0.08 18.03
C LYS A 453 -19.01 0.96 17.82
N ARG A 454 -19.83 0.82 16.78
CA ARG A 454 -20.91 1.76 16.51
C ARG A 454 -21.94 1.70 17.65
N PRO A 455 -22.59 2.84 17.99
CA PRO A 455 -23.61 2.88 19.03
C PRO A 455 -24.70 1.83 18.81
N ALA A 456 -25.25 1.29 19.90
CA ALA A 456 -26.41 0.42 19.83
C ALA A 456 -27.55 1.13 19.08
N GLY A 457 -28.18 0.45 18.12
CA GLY A 457 -29.24 1.02 17.27
C GLY A 457 -28.74 1.77 16.02
N ALA A 458 -27.43 1.88 15.80
CA ALA A 458 -26.92 2.43 14.54
C ALA A 458 -27.36 1.56 13.33
N PRO A 459 -27.77 2.15 12.19
CA PRO A 459 -28.20 1.39 11.01
C PRO A 459 -27.14 0.38 10.57
N PRO A 460 -27.49 -0.85 10.18
CA PRO A 460 -26.50 -1.85 9.76
C PRO A 460 -25.71 -1.34 8.55
N ILE A 461 -24.42 -1.71 8.50
CA ILE A 461 -23.56 -1.45 7.34
C ILE A 461 -23.02 -2.79 6.85
N ALA A 462 -23.28 -3.11 5.58
CA ALA A 462 -22.78 -4.31 4.93
C ALA A 462 -21.28 -4.18 4.60
N VAL A 463 -20.56 -5.31 4.60
CA VAL A 463 -19.14 -5.36 4.23
C VAL A 463 -18.92 -6.55 3.32
N ASP A 464 -18.82 -6.28 2.02
CA ASP A 464 -18.80 -7.29 0.98
C ASP A 464 -17.50 -7.22 0.16
N GLU A 465 -17.14 -8.35 -0.44
CA GLU A 465 -16.01 -8.43 -1.36
C GLU A 465 -16.52 -8.15 -2.79
N TYR A 466 -15.91 -7.19 -3.48
CA TYR A 466 -16.32 -6.81 -4.84
C TYR A 466 -15.49 -7.54 -5.89
N GLY A 467 -16.16 -8.03 -6.93
CA GLY A 467 -15.54 -8.77 -8.03
C GLY A 467 -15.08 -10.18 -7.69
N VAL A 468 -15.59 -10.73 -6.58
CA VAL A 468 -15.44 -12.14 -6.24
C VAL A 468 -16.74 -12.81 -6.64
N GLN A 469 -16.71 -13.69 -7.64
CA GLN A 469 -17.88 -14.53 -7.88
C GLN A 469 -18.08 -15.35 -6.61
N GLU A 470 -19.28 -15.29 -6.03
CA GLU A 470 -19.72 -16.38 -5.17
C GLU A 470 -19.60 -17.61 -6.05
N THR A 471 -18.54 -18.39 -5.84
CA THR A 471 -18.57 -19.78 -6.24
C THR A 471 -19.82 -20.26 -5.54
N HIS A 472 -20.90 -20.42 -6.31
CA HIS A 472 -22.12 -21.02 -5.83
C HIS A 472 -21.60 -22.14 -4.95
N LYS A 473 -21.84 -22.06 -3.64
CA LYS A 473 -21.81 -23.24 -2.81
C LYS A 473 -22.89 -24.08 -3.47
N ALA A 474 -22.50 -24.77 -4.54
CA ALA A 474 -23.23 -25.87 -5.10
C ALA A 474 -23.60 -26.63 -3.85
N GLU A 475 -24.89 -26.74 -3.64
CA GLU A 475 -25.49 -27.53 -2.60
C GLU A 475 -24.86 -28.92 -2.75
N VAL A 476 -23.70 -29.11 -2.13
CA VAL A 476 -23.05 -30.40 -2.01
C VAL A 476 -23.94 -31.08 -1.01
N GLY A 477 -24.93 -31.74 -1.62
CA GLY A 477 -25.98 -32.55 -1.05
C GLY A 477 -26.14 -32.45 0.46
N ALA A 478 -27.32 -31.96 0.82
CA ALA A 478 -28.21 -32.74 1.68
C ALA A 478 -28.50 -34.14 1.06
N ALA A 479 -27.46 -34.89 0.68
CA ALA A 479 -27.53 -36.31 0.49
C ALA A 479 -27.66 -36.89 1.90
N SER A 480 -28.86 -37.33 2.21
CA SER A 480 -29.23 -38.05 3.43
C SER A 480 -28.11 -39.01 3.83
N ARG A 481 -27.38 -38.66 4.89
CA ARG A 481 -26.57 -39.64 5.61
C ARG A 481 -27.53 -40.63 6.26
N SER A 482 -27.71 -41.77 5.62
CA SER A 482 -28.20 -42.98 6.27
C SER A 482 -27.30 -43.28 7.48
N PRO A 483 -27.85 -43.49 8.69
CA PRO A 483 -27.08 -43.81 9.86
C PRO A 483 -26.78 -45.31 9.84
N ASN A 484 -25.67 -45.72 9.23
CA ASN A 484 -24.87 -46.90 9.64
C ASN A 484 -23.85 -47.25 8.57
N THR A 485 -22.58 -46.94 8.81
CA THR A 485 -21.44 -47.83 8.58
C THR A 485 -20.20 -47.15 9.15
N ARG A 486 -19.66 -47.72 10.23
CA ARG A 486 -18.36 -47.30 10.77
C ARG A 486 -17.27 -47.71 9.76
N PRO A 487 -16.35 -46.82 9.36
CA PRO A 487 -15.19 -47.23 8.60
C PRO A 487 -14.22 -48.00 9.51
N VAL A 488 -13.86 -49.21 9.09
CA VAL A 488 -12.81 -50.03 9.69
C VAL A 488 -11.47 -49.32 9.49
N ARG A 489 -10.72 -49.11 10.58
CA ARG A 489 -9.35 -48.55 10.53
C ARG A 489 -8.40 -49.53 9.83
N PRO A 490 -7.57 -49.10 8.88
CA PRO A 490 -6.50 -49.94 8.36
C PRO A 490 -5.40 -50.11 9.43
N VAL A 491 -4.98 -51.36 9.62
CA VAL A 491 -3.87 -51.77 10.47
C VAL A 491 -2.56 -51.26 9.85
N ARG A 492 -1.78 -50.52 10.64
CA ARG A 492 -0.45 -50.03 10.26
C ARG A 492 0.55 -51.16 10.46
N ILE A 493 1.04 -51.75 9.37
CA ILE A 493 2.18 -52.68 9.40
C ILE A 493 3.46 -51.83 9.50
N GLN A 494 4.18 -51.94 10.62
CA GLN A 494 5.54 -51.43 10.75
C GLN A 494 6.50 -52.38 10.02
N ALA A 495 7.16 -51.91 8.97
CA ALA A 495 8.36 -52.55 8.46
C ALA A 495 9.58 -51.91 9.14
N ARG A 496 10.34 -52.73 9.88
CA ARG A 496 11.72 -52.44 10.27
C ARG A 496 12.61 -52.61 9.03
N LEU A 497 13.45 -51.62 8.77
CA LEU A 497 14.88 -51.76 8.49
C LEU A 497 15.54 -50.39 8.66
#